data_AF-A0AAN7RGZ7-F1
#
_entry.id   AF-A0AAN7RGZ7-F1
#
_cell.length_a   1.000
_cell.length_b   1.000
_cell.length_c   1.000
_cell.angle_alpha   90.00
_cell.angle_beta   90.00
_cell.angle_gamma   90.00
#
_symmetry.space_group_name_H-M   'P 1'
#
loop_
_entity.id
_entity.type
_entity.pdbx_description
1 polymer ?
#
loop_
_entity_poly.entity_id
_entity_poly.type
_entity_poly.pdbx_seq_one_letter_code
_entity_poly.pdbx_strand_id
1 'polypeptide(L)'
;MYGTGKRFRCEMCNFNLHEYCATCPTTLSSFLHEGPGHQLKLVLRRPPLPGQDANRICNICNIRIEGFFYQCVSCEFDVHPGCNWLPQQVNHTIDQNHPLTLQELSSGQCFVCHGACSGWRYSFLADLFKSSED
;
A
#
# COMPACT_ATOMS: atom_id res chain seq x y z
N MET A 1 -4.62 7.19 -4.69
CA MET A 1 -5.61 6.40 -5.46
C MET A 1 -6.90 7.20 -5.55
N TYR A 2 -7.29 7.64 -6.74
CA TYR A 2 -8.56 8.37 -6.93
C TYR A 2 -9.70 7.35 -6.90
N GLY A 3 -10.64 7.50 -5.97
CA GLY A 3 -11.72 6.53 -5.80
C GLY A 3 -12.68 6.52 -7.00
N THR A 4 -12.92 5.33 -7.53
CA THR A 4 -13.87 5.06 -8.61
C THR A 4 -14.90 4.04 -8.11
N GLY A 5 -16.10 4.01 -8.71
CA GLY A 5 -17.15 3.03 -8.38
C GLY A 5 -18.32 3.58 -7.54
N LYS A 6 -19.08 2.66 -6.93
CA LYS A 6 -20.28 2.96 -6.13
C LYS A 6 -19.93 3.82 -4.91
N ARG A 7 -20.92 4.59 -4.44
CA ARG A 7 -20.75 5.52 -3.33
C ARG A 7 -21.86 5.36 -2.30
N PHE A 8 -21.51 5.44 -1.03
CA PHE A 8 -22.45 5.64 0.06
C PHE A 8 -22.52 7.13 0.37
N ARG A 9 -23.74 7.65 0.48
CA ARG A 9 -24.00 9.03 0.89
C ARG A 9 -24.68 9.02 2.24
N CYS A 10 -24.14 9.77 3.20
CA CYS A 10 -24.83 10.06 4.44
C CYS A 10 -25.51 11.43 4.30
N GLU A 11 -26.84 11.47 4.16
CA GLU A 11 -27.57 12.75 4.03
C GLU A 11 -27.48 13.60 5.29
N MET A 12 -27.50 12.98 6.47
CA MET A 12 -27.43 13.70 7.75
C MET A 12 -26.10 14.43 7.95
N CYS A 13 -25.00 13.81 7.50
CA CYS A 13 -23.65 14.36 7.67
C CYS A 13 -23.11 15.03 6.39
N ASN A 14 -23.87 15.00 5.30
CA ASN A 14 -23.54 15.56 3.99
C ASN A 14 -22.15 15.18 3.45
N PHE A 15 -21.80 13.89 3.50
CA PHE A 15 -20.58 13.38 2.89
C PHE A 15 -20.84 12.15 2.01
N ASN A 16 -19.89 11.89 1.11
CA ASN A 16 -19.88 10.71 0.26
C ASN A 16 -18.62 9.89 0.56
N LEU A 17 -18.78 8.57 0.61
CA LEU A 17 -17.68 7.61 0.70
C LEU A 17 -17.78 6.67 -0.50
N HIS A 18 -16.64 6.30 -1.08
CA HIS A 18 -16.63 5.14 -1.99
C HIS A 18 -17.04 3.89 -1.22
N GLU A 19 -17.66 2.93 -1.91
CA GLU A 19 -18.09 1.66 -1.32
C GLU A 19 -16.96 1.04 -0.50
N TYR A 20 -15.78 0.96 -1.11
CA TYR A 20 -14.61 0.44 -0.43
C TYR A 20 -14.23 1.25 0.83
N CYS A 21 -14.19 2.58 0.75
CA CYS A 21 -13.85 3.42 1.90
C CYS A 21 -14.85 3.28 3.05
N ALA A 22 -16.12 2.96 2.77
CA ALA A 22 -17.14 2.72 3.77
C ALA A 22 -17.06 1.33 4.41
N THR A 23 -16.45 0.36 3.73
CA THR A 23 -16.39 -1.04 4.16
C THR A 23 -15.00 -1.51 4.59
N CYS A 24 -14.02 -0.59 4.70
CA CYS A 24 -12.69 -0.94 5.23
C CYS A 24 -12.82 -1.56 6.62
N PRO A 25 -12.29 -2.77 6.87
CA PRO A 25 -12.29 -3.35 8.21
C PRO A 25 -11.47 -2.45 9.16
N THR A 26 -11.89 -2.34 10.41
CA THR A 26 -11.21 -1.47 11.41
C THR A 26 -9.81 -1.97 11.77
N THR A 27 -9.58 -3.26 11.58
CA THR A 27 -8.33 -3.93 11.89
C THR A 27 -8.03 -4.93 10.80
N LEU A 28 -6.75 -5.08 10.46
CA LEU A 28 -6.35 -5.96 9.38
C LEU A 28 -5.06 -6.71 9.71
N SER A 29 -5.01 -7.96 9.28
CA SER A 29 -3.79 -8.76 9.20
C SER A 29 -3.35 -8.82 7.73
N SER A 30 -2.08 -8.55 7.47
CA SER A 30 -1.52 -8.41 6.13
C SER A 30 -0.18 -9.09 6.05
N PHE A 31 0.11 -9.77 4.95
CA PHE A 31 1.44 -10.33 4.68
C PHE A 31 2.52 -9.25 4.53
N LEU A 32 2.10 -8.00 4.24
CA LEU A 32 2.99 -6.86 4.16
C LEU A 32 3.54 -6.44 5.54
N HIS A 33 2.84 -6.82 6.61
CA HIS A 33 3.18 -6.44 7.97
C HIS A 33 2.67 -7.49 8.96
N GLU A 34 3.52 -8.48 9.22
CA GLU A 34 3.22 -9.59 10.12
C GLU A 34 4.03 -9.48 11.42
N GLY A 35 3.46 -9.99 12.51
CA GLY A 35 4.13 -10.09 13.80
C GLY A 35 3.14 -10.23 14.95
N PRO A 36 3.49 -10.97 16.02
CA PRO A 36 2.65 -11.06 17.20
C PRO A 36 2.47 -9.67 17.82
N GLY A 37 1.21 -9.23 17.94
CA GLY A 37 0.87 -7.91 18.49
C GLY A 37 0.94 -6.74 17.50
N HIS A 38 1.33 -6.96 16.25
CA HIS A 38 1.47 -5.92 15.22
C HIS A 38 0.22 -5.84 14.33
N GLN A 39 -0.88 -5.33 14.90
CA GLN A 39 -2.14 -5.16 14.16
C GLN A 39 -2.22 -3.80 13.46
N LEU A 40 -2.59 -3.83 12.19
CA LEU A 40 -2.89 -2.63 11.41
C LEU A 40 -4.29 -2.12 11.76
N LYS A 41 -4.38 -0.89 12.28
CA LYS A 41 -5.64 -0.24 12.65
C LYS A 41 -6.00 0.85 11.65
N LEU A 42 -7.27 0.91 11.27
CA LEU A 42 -7.79 1.94 10.38
C LEU A 42 -7.84 3.29 11.09
N VAL A 43 -7.23 4.31 10.47
CA VAL A 43 -7.19 5.69 10.96
C VAL A 43 -7.71 6.60 9.86
N LEU A 44 -8.54 7.58 10.23
CA LEU A 44 -8.95 8.67 9.34
C LEU A 44 -8.05 9.89 9.60
N ARG A 45 -7.17 10.21 8.65
CA ARG A 45 -6.46 11.49 8.66
C ARG A 45 -7.43 12.59 8.24
N ARG A 46 -7.72 13.51 9.17
CA ARG A 46 -8.38 14.77 8.82
C ARG A 46 -7.39 15.67 8.09
N PRO A 47 -7.85 16.48 7.12
CA PRO A 47 -7.01 17.50 6.51
C PRO A 47 -6.36 18.34 7.61
N PRO A 48 -5.03 18.55 7.56
CA PRO A 48 -4.37 19.39 8.55
C PRO A 48 -4.89 20.82 8.46
N LEU A 49 -4.83 21.54 9.58
CA LEU A 49 -5.06 22.98 9.60
C LEU A 49 -3.98 23.70 8.78
N PRO A 50 -4.28 24.90 8.24
CA PRO A 50 -3.29 25.70 7.51
C PRO A 50 -2.02 25.89 8.34
N GLY A 51 -0.86 25.57 7.77
CA GLY A 51 0.45 25.69 8.43
C GLY A 51 0.92 24.45 9.21
N GLN A 52 0.14 23.37 9.28
CA GLN A 52 0.58 22.10 9.85
C GLN A 52 0.78 21.05 8.75
N ASP A 53 1.97 20.94 8.18
CA ASP A 53 2.22 19.86 7.20
C ASP A 53 2.90 18.65 7.86
N ALA A 54 2.09 17.71 8.35
CA ALA A 54 2.56 16.37 8.67
C ALA A 54 2.48 15.53 7.39
N ASN A 55 3.58 15.48 6.63
CA ASN A 55 3.66 14.68 5.42
C ASN A 55 3.78 13.20 5.82
N ARG A 56 2.68 12.44 5.73
CA ARG A 56 2.65 11.00 6.01
C ARG A 56 2.70 10.26 4.68
N ILE A 57 3.62 9.32 4.55
CA ILE A 57 3.89 8.59 3.31
C ILE A 57 3.53 7.12 3.51
N CYS A 58 2.94 6.49 2.49
CA CYS A 58 2.69 5.05 2.53
C CYS A 58 3.97 4.26 2.33
N ASN A 59 4.25 3.30 3.21
CA ASN A 59 5.44 2.44 3.14
C ASN A 59 5.49 1.53 1.91
N ILE A 60 4.36 1.31 1.23
CA ILE A 60 4.29 0.44 0.05
C ILE A 60 4.54 1.21 -1.24
N CYS A 61 3.77 2.27 -1.49
CA CYS A 61 3.83 2.99 -2.77
C CYS A 61 4.66 4.28 -2.74
N ASN A 62 5.16 4.69 -1.56
CA ASN A 62 5.89 5.96 -1.37
C ASN A 62 5.09 7.21 -1.78
N ILE A 63 3.76 7.11 -1.87
CA ILE A 63 2.86 8.24 -2.15
C ILE A 63 2.27 8.75 -0.83
N ARG A 64 2.00 10.05 -0.79
CA ARG A 64 1.35 10.72 0.34
C ARG A 64 0.02 10.07 0.74
N ILE A 65 -0.21 9.97 2.04
CA ILE A 65 -1.46 9.50 2.64
C ILE A 65 -2.43 10.66 2.85
N GLU A 66 -3.63 10.47 2.31
CA GLU A 66 -4.77 11.36 2.45
C GLU A 66 -6.00 10.54 2.87
N GLY A 67 -6.78 11.04 3.84
CA GLY A 67 -7.96 10.34 4.33
C GLY A 67 -7.64 9.06 5.10
N PHE A 68 -8.28 7.94 4.74
CA PHE A 68 -8.12 6.66 5.44
C PHE A 68 -6.78 5.99 5.14
N PHE A 69 -6.16 5.43 6.18
CA PHE A 69 -4.98 4.58 6.11
C PHE A 69 -4.97 3.58 7.25
N TYR A 70 -4.17 2.53 7.11
CA TYR A 70 -3.91 1.59 8.17
C TYR A 70 -2.56 1.91 8.81
N GLN A 71 -2.51 1.88 10.14
CA GLN A 71 -1.31 2.15 10.92
C GLN A 71 -1.00 0.99 11.87
N CYS A 72 0.27 0.59 11.90
CA CYS A 72 0.86 -0.08 13.07
C CYS A 72 1.71 0.94 13.82
N VAL A 73 1.28 1.31 15.03
CA VAL A 73 1.94 2.37 15.81
C VAL A 73 3.34 1.96 16.26
N SER A 74 3.53 0.70 16.66
CA SER A 74 4.82 0.20 17.17
C SER A 74 5.90 0.16 16.11
N CYS A 75 5.52 -0.02 14.84
CA CYS A 75 6.47 -0.15 13.73
C CYS A 75 6.50 1.10 12.85
N GLU A 76 5.71 2.13 13.17
CA GLU A 76 5.52 3.32 12.33
C GLU A 76 5.17 2.96 10.87
N PHE A 77 4.40 1.88 10.70
CA PHE A 77 4.05 1.35 9.38
C PHE A 77 2.68 1.86 8.97
N ASP A 78 2.65 2.65 7.90
CA ASP A 78 1.48 3.28 7.32
C ASP A 78 1.23 2.78 5.90
N VAL A 79 0.00 2.30 5.65
CA VAL A 79 -0.37 1.79 4.33
C VAL A 79 -1.74 2.30 3.90
N HIS A 80 -1.86 2.70 2.63
CA HIS A 80 -3.17 2.99 2.05
C HIS A 80 -4.03 1.72 2.06
N PRO A 81 -5.36 1.82 2.24
CA PRO A 81 -6.22 0.65 2.17
C PRO A 81 -6.01 -0.17 0.88
N GLY A 82 -5.92 0.50 -0.27
CA GLY A 82 -5.70 -0.17 -1.55
C GLY A 82 -4.31 -0.79 -1.73
N CYS A 83 -3.27 -0.23 -1.11
CA CYS A 83 -1.93 -0.85 -1.14
C CYS A 83 -1.89 -2.15 -0.33
N ASN A 84 -2.69 -2.22 0.73
CA ASN A 84 -2.79 -3.42 1.54
C ASN A 84 -3.53 -4.57 0.83
N TRP A 85 -4.30 -4.27 -0.22
CA TRP A 85 -5.01 -5.26 -1.01
C TRP A 85 -4.22 -5.82 -2.19
N LEU A 86 -2.98 -5.36 -2.38
CA LEU A 86 -2.11 -5.96 -3.37
C LEU A 86 -1.92 -7.45 -3.04
N PRO A 87 -2.12 -8.35 -4.00
CA PRO A 87 -1.87 -9.77 -3.76
C PRO A 87 -0.39 -10.00 -3.49
N GLN A 88 -0.08 -10.99 -2.65
CA GLN A 88 1.32 -11.37 -2.39
C GLN A 88 2.01 -11.87 -3.66
N GLN A 89 1.27 -12.58 -4.52
CA GLN A 89 1.78 -13.14 -5.77
C GLN A 89 0.88 -12.80 -6.95
N VAL A 90 1.50 -12.52 -8.08
CA VAL A 90 0.81 -12.28 -9.36
C VAL A 90 1.48 -13.07 -10.48
N ASN A 91 0.68 -13.56 -11.42
CA ASN A 91 1.19 -14.10 -12.68
C ASN A 91 1.28 -12.97 -13.68
N HIS A 92 2.47 -12.76 -14.24
CA HIS A 92 2.67 -11.71 -15.24
C HIS A 92 2.05 -12.15 -16.57
N THR A 93 1.50 -11.21 -17.34
CA THR A 93 0.84 -11.54 -18.62
C THR A 93 1.81 -12.10 -19.67
N ILE A 94 3.10 -11.78 -19.57
CA ILE A 94 4.14 -12.30 -20.48
C ILE A 94 4.60 -13.70 -20.06
N ASP A 95 4.54 -14.05 -18.78
CA ASP A 95 5.03 -15.33 -18.26
C ASP A 95 4.17 -15.84 -17.11
N GLN A 96 3.39 -16.88 -17.39
CA GLN A 96 2.51 -17.53 -16.40
C GLN A 96 3.21 -18.63 -15.60
N ASN A 97 4.40 -19.05 -16.01
CA ASN A 97 5.13 -20.15 -15.35
C ASN A 97 5.99 -19.65 -14.19
N HIS A 98 6.28 -18.35 -14.16
CA HIS A 98 7.05 -17.73 -13.09
C HIS A 98 6.20 -16.64 -12.41
N PRO A 99 5.53 -16.96 -11.30
CA PRO A 99 4.82 -15.98 -10.49
C PRO A 99 5.79 -14.96 -9.88
N LEU A 100 5.39 -13.69 -9.87
CA LEU A 100 6.12 -12.62 -9.20
C LEU A 100 5.60 -12.47 -7.78
N THR A 101 6.50 -12.22 -6.83
CA THR A 101 6.16 -11.97 -5.42
C THR A 101 6.36 -10.49 -5.09
N LEU A 102 5.41 -9.91 -4.37
CA LEU A 102 5.52 -8.55 -3.85
C LEU A 102 6.50 -8.52 -2.67
N GLN A 103 7.58 -7.76 -2.81
CA GLN A 103 8.64 -7.66 -1.80
C GLN A 103 9.31 -6.29 -1.82
N GLU A 104 9.90 -5.92 -0.69
CA GLU A 104 10.67 -4.68 -0.53
C GLU A 104 12.09 -4.86 -1.06
N LEU A 105 12.50 -4.01 -2.01
CA LEU A 105 13.83 -4.05 -2.63
C LEU A 105 14.46 -2.65 -2.61
N SER A 106 15.79 -2.62 -2.41
CA SER A 106 16.55 -1.37 -2.24
C SER A 106 16.58 -0.52 -3.52
N SER A 107 16.81 -1.13 -4.68
CA SER A 107 16.85 -0.43 -5.96
C SER A 107 16.66 -1.41 -7.12
N GLY A 108 16.23 -0.88 -8.27
CA GLY A 108 16.17 -1.63 -9.53
C GLY A 108 15.49 -0.79 -10.60
N GLN A 109 15.18 -1.41 -11.73
CA GLN A 109 14.67 -0.71 -12.90
C GLN A 109 13.43 -1.43 -13.44
N CYS A 110 12.41 -0.66 -13.83
CA CYS A 110 11.26 -1.22 -14.50
C CYS A 110 11.66 -1.73 -15.88
N PHE A 111 11.39 -3.01 -16.18
CA PHE A 111 11.68 -3.58 -17.49
C PHE A 111 10.94 -2.87 -18.64
N VAL A 112 9.74 -2.34 -18.36
CA VAL A 112 8.87 -1.75 -19.39
C VAL A 112 9.20 -0.29 -19.66
N CYS A 113 9.32 0.54 -18.62
CA CYS A 113 9.55 1.99 -18.80
C CYS A 113 11.00 2.42 -18.56
N HIS A 114 11.88 1.51 -18.14
CA HIS A 114 13.28 1.78 -17.78
C HIS A 114 13.46 2.83 -16.67
N GLY A 115 12.40 3.19 -15.96
CA GLY A 115 12.46 4.07 -14.79
C GLY A 115 13.05 3.37 -13.57
N ALA A 116 13.70 4.13 -12.69
CA ALA A 116 14.16 3.63 -11.40
C ALA A 116 12.98 3.23 -10.51
N CYS A 117 13.13 2.12 -9.79
CA CYS A 117 12.16 1.61 -8.84
C CYS A 117 12.82 1.41 -7.48
N SER A 118 12.23 1.99 -6.44
CA SER A 118 12.63 1.81 -5.04
C SER A 118 11.42 1.41 -4.19
N GLY A 119 11.65 0.58 -3.17
CA GLY A 119 10.61 0.10 -2.26
C GLY A 119 9.93 -1.19 -2.75
N TRP A 120 8.64 -1.32 -2.45
CA TRP A 120 7.87 -2.54 -2.71
C TRP A 120 7.55 -2.72 -4.19
N ARG A 121 7.84 -3.91 -4.73
CA ARG A 121 7.54 -4.28 -6.13
C ARG A 121 7.41 -5.79 -6.31
N TYR A 122 6.80 -6.17 -7.44
CA TYR A 122 6.74 -7.55 -7.87
C TYR A 122 8.04 -7.95 -8.59
N SER A 123 8.72 -8.97 -8.10
CA SER A 123 9.87 -9.58 -8.81
C SER A 123 9.98 -11.08 -8.52
N PHE A 124 10.92 -11.75 -9.17
CA PHE A 124 11.17 -13.17 -8.92
C PHE A 124 11.90 -13.34 -7.58
N LEU A 125 11.58 -14.41 -6.85
CA LEU A 125 12.27 -14.74 -5.59
C LEU A 125 13.78 -14.96 -5.78
N ALA A 126 14.22 -15.30 -7.00
CA ALA A 126 15.63 -15.51 -7.33
C ALA A 126 16.48 -14.23 -7.37
N ASP A 127 15.87 -13.04 -7.46
CA ASP A 127 16.60 -11.77 -7.53
C ASP A 127 17.28 -11.40 -6.20
N LEU A 128 16.93 -12.08 -5.10
CA LEU A 128 17.61 -11.94 -3.79
C LEU A 128 18.99 -12.62 -3.75
N PHE A 129 19.33 -13.45 -4.74
CA PHE A 129 20.62 -14.15 -4.82
C PHE A 129 21.58 -13.57 -5.86
N LYS A 130 21.25 -12.44 -6.50
CA LYS A 130 22.08 -11.82 -7.54
C LYS A 130 22.71 -10.48 -7.15
N SER A 131 22.66 -10.08 -5.88
CA SER A 131 23.37 -8.89 -5.37
C SER A 131 24.76 -9.21 -4.80
N SER A 132 25.47 -10.19 -5.37
CA SER A 132 26.86 -10.49 -5.04
C SER A 132 27.62 -11.00 -6.27
N GLU A 133 27.60 -10.28 -7.38
CA GLU A 133 28.57 -10.44 -8.49
C GLU A 133 28.38 -9.25 -9.45
N ASP A 134 29.15 -8.18 -9.19
CA ASP A 134 29.95 -7.41 -10.16
C ASP A 134 30.76 -6.33 -9.41
#